data_AF-A0A7W1HWL3-F1
#
_entry.id   AF-A0A7W1HWL3-F1
#
_cell.length_a   1.000
_cell.length_b   1.000
_cell.length_c   1.000
_cell.angle_alpha   90.00
_cell.angle_beta   90.00
_cell.angle_gamma   90.00
#
_symmetry.space_group_name_H-M   'P 1'
#
loop_
_entity.id
_entity.type
_entity.pdbx_description
1 polymer ?
#
loop_
_entity_poly.entity_id
_entity_poly.type
_entity_poly.pdbx_seq_one_letter_code
_entity_poly.pdbx_strand_id
1 'polypeptide(L)'
;MNWKIWLNLIAVCGLCLLMPAALTAQQNKVTDSKATTSKQIVQARALGQVTVISGPTACNGETCYEIEVVCPQVTESERLMLRVVNPSTQVLSRGTIMFMSGGGGTGAWDSGAEPRRILGELRTAGFRTVILQWAGGWLTSPRGWHLGQGRLACRPATAARWIYDNLHTQSASTAFCATGTSGGAAQAGYMIAQYGLADILSAVVLAGGPPMSRIDLGCLKYDLINQPHWYEDDGSARTIDRGFGYFGIGPCTSSNWGFRKRFQEASLAYGNWQYNYPRTMVWFLFGDQDRTAGVGQGLFFHQRLLAEGSPLVRLNVVPNTPHNAQSSPEGANMIRDIMLNECRLR
;
A
#
# COMPACT_ATOMS: atom_id res chain seq x y z
N MET A 1 -38.58 -19.64 51.90
CA MET A 1 -38.80 -18.21 52.21
C MET A 1 -38.97 -17.51 50.87
N ASN A 2 -40.13 -17.36 50.23
CA ASN A 2 -41.43 -16.78 50.61
C ASN A 2 -41.33 -15.37 51.22
N TRP A 3 -41.61 -14.33 50.43
CA TRP A 3 -42.62 -13.35 50.80
C TRP A 3 -43.29 -12.67 49.59
N LYS A 4 -44.61 -12.61 49.70
CA LYS A 4 -45.67 -12.04 48.87
C LYS A 4 -45.93 -10.56 49.18
N ILE A 5 -46.27 -9.80 48.12
CA ILE A 5 -47.47 -8.95 47.91
C ILE A 5 -47.77 -7.81 48.91
N TRP A 6 -48.03 -6.61 48.38
CA TRP A 6 -49.19 -5.76 48.77
C TRP A 6 -49.71 -4.92 47.58
N LEU A 7 -51.04 -4.90 47.46
CA LEU A 7 -51.92 -4.19 46.52
C LEU A 7 -52.69 -3.12 47.32
N ASN A 8 -53.10 -2.00 46.67
CA ASN A 8 -54.40 -1.30 46.76
C ASN A 8 -54.24 0.14 46.20
N LEU A 9 -54.85 0.55 45.07
CA LEU A 9 -56.26 0.89 44.77
C LEU A 9 -56.87 2.02 45.63
N ILE A 10 -56.98 3.23 45.07
CA ILE A 10 -58.11 4.15 45.26
C ILE A 10 -58.44 4.83 43.92
N ALA A 11 -59.70 4.69 43.52
CA ALA A 11 -60.34 5.37 42.40
C ALA A 11 -61.07 6.63 42.90
N VAL A 12 -61.11 7.69 42.10
CA VAL A 12 -62.18 8.70 42.16
C VAL A 12 -62.65 9.04 40.74
N CYS A 13 -63.97 9.01 40.63
CA CYS A 13 -64.83 9.15 39.48
C CYS A 13 -64.97 10.63 39.05
N GLY A 14 -65.18 10.88 37.75
CA GLY A 14 -65.49 12.21 37.22
C GLY A 14 -66.01 12.12 35.78
N LEU A 15 -67.32 11.87 35.67
CA LEU A 15 -68.11 11.85 34.44
C LEU A 15 -68.06 13.21 33.72
N CYS A 16 -67.81 13.22 32.40
CA CYS A 16 -68.34 14.25 31.50
C CYS A 16 -68.53 13.68 30.09
N LEU A 17 -69.59 14.16 29.46
CA LEU A 17 -70.36 13.60 28.34
C LEU A 17 -69.81 13.96 26.94
N LEU A 18 -70.14 13.09 25.98
CA LEU A 18 -70.40 13.31 24.53
C LEU A 18 -69.21 13.57 23.58
N MET A 19 -69.00 12.63 22.63
CA MET A 19 -69.22 12.76 21.17
C MET A 19 -68.65 11.51 20.44
N PRO A 20 -69.29 10.98 19.37
CA PRO A 20 -68.72 9.89 18.57
C PRO A 20 -67.85 10.47 17.44
N ALA A 21 -66.54 10.43 17.58
CA ALA A 21 -65.62 10.64 16.46
C ALA A 21 -65.21 9.27 15.89
N ALA A 22 -65.54 9.05 14.62
CA ALA A 22 -65.13 7.88 13.87
C ALA A 22 -63.59 7.79 13.82
N LEU A 23 -63.02 6.74 14.43
CA LEU A 23 -61.61 6.40 14.26
C LEU A 23 -61.42 5.75 12.88
N THR A 24 -60.92 6.51 11.92
CA THR A 24 -60.19 5.96 10.77
C THR A 24 -58.84 5.42 11.24
N ALA A 25 -58.66 4.10 11.19
CA ALA A 25 -57.39 3.44 11.43
C ALA A 25 -56.39 3.81 10.32
N GLN A 26 -55.53 4.79 10.59
CA GLN A 26 -54.42 5.15 9.73
C GLN A 26 -53.27 4.18 10.02
N GLN A 27 -53.09 3.17 9.16
CA GLN A 27 -51.92 2.30 9.18
C GLN A 27 -50.67 3.15 8.92
N ASN A 28 -49.96 3.49 10.00
CA ASN A 28 -48.61 4.04 9.92
C ASN A 28 -47.68 2.94 9.40
N LYS A 29 -47.49 2.93 8.08
CA LYS A 29 -46.44 2.16 7.41
C LYS A 29 -45.10 2.75 7.86
N VAL A 30 -44.50 2.16 8.89
CA VAL A 30 -43.11 2.43 9.29
C VAL A 30 -42.24 1.98 8.12
N THR A 31 -41.87 2.91 7.26
CA THR A 31 -40.83 2.70 6.25
C THR A 31 -39.50 2.69 6.97
N ASP A 32 -38.99 1.49 7.22
CA ASP A 32 -37.63 1.22 7.67
C ASP A 32 -36.65 1.65 6.56
N SER A 33 -36.40 2.96 6.43
CA SER A 33 -35.32 3.44 5.59
C SER A 33 -34.01 3.22 6.32
N LYS A 34 -33.40 2.04 6.14
CA LYS A 34 -31.96 1.86 6.38
C LYS A 34 -31.23 2.84 5.49
N ALA A 35 -30.88 4.00 6.05
CA ALA A 35 -29.98 4.94 5.43
C ALA A 35 -28.60 4.27 5.37
N THR A 36 -28.32 3.62 4.24
CA THR A 36 -26.97 3.17 3.90
C THR A 36 -26.15 4.42 3.61
N THR A 37 -25.53 4.98 4.65
CA THR A 37 -24.57 6.08 4.47
C THR A 37 -23.42 5.57 3.62
N SER A 38 -23.44 5.86 2.32
CA SER A 38 -22.38 5.47 1.40
C SER A 38 -21.08 6.11 1.87
N LYS A 39 -20.10 5.30 2.27
CA LYS A 39 -18.78 5.77 2.65
C LYS A 39 -18.14 6.50 1.47
N GLN A 40 -17.91 7.82 1.61
CA GLN A 40 -17.27 8.61 0.56
C GLN A 40 -15.80 8.20 0.44
N ILE A 41 -15.43 7.67 -0.72
CA ILE A 41 -14.04 7.31 -1.06
C ILE A 41 -13.30 8.60 -1.43
N VAL A 42 -12.09 8.77 -0.90
CA VAL A 42 -11.21 9.89 -1.24
C VAL A 42 -10.69 9.71 -2.66
N GLN A 43 -10.75 10.77 -3.47
CA GLN A 43 -10.19 10.77 -4.82
C GLN A 43 -8.69 10.45 -4.79
N ALA A 44 -8.23 9.65 -5.77
CA ALA A 44 -6.81 9.40 -5.96
C ALA A 44 -6.03 10.72 -6.10
N ARG A 45 -4.83 10.74 -5.51
CA ARG A 45 -3.88 11.83 -5.64
C ARG A 45 -3.44 11.97 -7.10
N ALA A 46 -3.18 13.20 -7.51
CA ALA A 46 -2.67 13.49 -8.83
C ALA A 46 -1.27 12.88 -9.03
N LEU A 47 -1.06 12.28 -10.20
CA LEU A 47 0.26 11.89 -10.67
C LEU A 47 1.05 13.14 -11.10
N GLY A 48 2.36 12.95 -11.22
CA GLY A 48 3.30 13.93 -11.74
C GLY A 48 3.60 13.76 -13.22
N GLN A 49 4.77 14.26 -13.61
CA GLN A 49 5.31 14.15 -14.96
C GLN A 49 6.68 13.47 -14.92
N VAL A 50 7.01 12.81 -16.02
CA VAL A 50 8.32 12.20 -16.25
C VAL A 50 9.00 12.89 -17.41
N THR A 51 10.26 13.28 -17.22
CA THR A 51 11.18 13.66 -18.28
C THR A 51 12.22 12.57 -18.45
N VAL A 52 12.41 12.07 -19.66
CA VAL A 52 13.53 11.16 -19.96
C VAL A 52 14.79 11.99 -20.10
N ILE A 53 15.73 11.81 -19.16
CA ILE A 53 17.01 12.51 -19.15
C ILE A 53 17.98 11.81 -20.12
N SER A 54 18.00 10.48 -20.07
CA SER A 54 18.77 9.65 -21.00
C SER A 54 18.12 8.28 -21.19
N GLY A 55 18.49 7.59 -22.27
CA GLY A 55 17.97 6.27 -22.61
C GLY A 55 17.12 6.26 -23.88
N PRO A 56 16.95 5.10 -24.55
CA PRO A 56 17.55 3.81 -24.18
C PRO A 56 19.07 3.79 -24.43
N THR A 57 19.84 3.36 -23.43
CA THR A 57 21.29 3.14 -23.55
C THR A 57 21.67 1.77 -22.98
N ALA A 58 22.75 1.17 -23.47
CA ALA A 58 23.24 -0.09 -22.92
C ALA A 58 23.91 0.14 -21.55
N CYS A 59 23.59 -0.70 -20.57
CA CYS A 59 24.20 -0.67 -19.23
C CYS A 59 24.30 -2.08 -18.65
N ASN A 60 25.51 -2.59 -18.39
CA ASN A 60 25.72 -3.91 -17.78
C ASN A 60 24.96 -5.07 -18.47
N GLY A 61 24.83 -5.03 -19.80
CA GLY A 61 24.07 -6.03 -20.57
C GLY A 61 22.54 -5.84 -20.56
N GLU A 62 22.05 -4.69 -20.08
CA GLU A 62 20.65 -4.31 -19.99
C GLU A 62 20.39 -2.99 -20.73
N THR A 63 19.12 -2.59 -20.86
CA THR A 63 18.74 -1.26 -21.36
C THR A 63 18.43 -0.33 -20.19
N CYS A 64 19.14 0.78 -20.09
CA CYS A 64 18.92 1.80 -19.07
C CYS A 64 18.16 3.02 -19.60
N TYR A 65 17.38 3.60 -18.69
CA TYR A 65 16.82 4.94 -18.81
C TYR A 65 17.10 5.69 -17.52
N GLU A 66 17.62 6.91 -17.63
CA GLU A 66 17.58 7.86 -16.52
C GLU A 66 16.36 8.75 -16.74
N ILE A 67 15.45 8.77 -15.77
CA ILE A 67 14.27 9.60 -15.82
C ILE A 67 14.22 10.53 -14.61
N GLU A 68 13.65 11.70 -14.80
CA GLU A 68 13.34 12.65 -13.74
C GLU A 68 11.84 12.70 -13.52
N VAL A 69 11.43 12.69 -12.24
CA VAL A 69 10.03 12.74 -11.84
C VAL A 69 9.75 14.04 -11.10
N VAL A 70 8.75 14.79 -11.57
CA VAL A 70 8.24 16.01 -10.95
C VAL A 70 6.82 15.78 -10.48
N CYS A 71 6.51 16.16 -9.24
CA CYS A 71 5.22 15.88 -8.61
C CYS A 71 4.51 17.17 -8.19
N PRO A 72 3.18 17.32 -8.36
CA PRO A 72 2.49 18.59 -8.10
C PRO A 72 2.57 19.07 -6.65
N GLN A 73 2.80 18.15 -5.71
CA GLN A 73 2.83 18.42 -4.27
C GLN A 73 4.23 18.29 -3.66
N VAL A 74 5.27 18.12 -4.50
CA VAL A 74 6.66 17.95 -4.08
C VAL A 74 7.50 18.92 -4.89
N THR A 75 8.12 19.89 -4.21
CA THR A 75 8.86 20.98 -4.87
C THR A 75 10.12 20.52 -5.59
N GLU A 76 10.77 19.47 -5.08
CA GLU A 76 11.99 18.92 -5.66
C GLU A 76 11.68 17.71 -6.55
N SER A 77 12.21 17.76 -7.78
CA SER A 77 12.28 16.59 -8.65
C SER A 77 13.17 15.52 -8.04
N GLU A 78 12.98 14.28 -8.48
CA GLU A 78 13.86 13.18 -8.09
C GLU A 78 14.16 12.34 -9.33
N ARG A 79 15.39 11.84 -9.40
CA ARG A 79 15.84 11.01 -10.51
C ARG A 79 15.81 9.54 -10.14
N LEU A 80 15.53 8.71 -11.13
CA LEU A 80 15.71 7.27 -11.01
C LEU A 80 16.30 6.68 -12.29
N MET A 81 17.12 5.67 -12.08
CA MET A 81 17.57 4.77 -13.12
C MET A 81 16.55 3.62 -13.22
N LEU A 82 16.12 3.35 -14.45
CA LEU A 82 15.36 2.16 -14.81
C LEU A 82 16.31 1.20 -15.52
N ARG A 83 16.46 0.00 -14.98
CA ARG A 83 17.18 -1.10 -15.62
C ARG A 83 16.17 -2.07 -16.22
N VAL A 84 16.14 -2.16 -17.54
CA VAL A 84 15.13 -2.87 -18.33
C VAL A 84 15.77 -4.05 -19.04
N VAL A 85 15.17 -5.22 -18.88
CA VAL A 85 15.52 -6.41 -19.67
C VAL A 85 14.26 -7.00 -20.27
N ASN A 86 14.25 -7.08 -21.60
CA ASN A 86 13.20 -7.71 -22.37
C ASN A 86 13.31 -9.24 -22.26
N PRO A 87 12.19 -9.98 -22.32
CA PRO A 87 12.25 -11.43 -22.54
C PRO A 87 12.90 -11.72 -23.91
N SER A 88 13.39 -12.95 -24.08
CA SER A 88 13.89 -13.41 -25.39
C SER A 88 12.83 -13.20 -26.47
N THR A 89 13.23 -12.78 -27.67
CA THR A 89 12.32 -12.57 -28.82
C THR A 89 11.63 -13.85 -29.28
N GLN A 90 12.13 -15.02 -28.86
CA GLN A 90 11.55 -16.33 -29.14
C GLN A 90 10.42 -16.72 -28.18
N VAL A 91 10.20 -15.95 -27.11
CA VAL A 91 9.19 -16.24 -26.08
C VAL A 91 8.06 -15.21 -26.18
N LEU A 92 6.81 -15.68 -26.13
CA LEU A 92 5.65 -14.79 -26.09
C LEU A 92 5.71 -13.88 -24.85
N SER A 93 5.54 -12.57 -25.05
CA SER A 93 5.51 -11.62 -23.95
C SER A 93 4.29 -11.86 -23.07
N ARG A 94 4.52 -12.08 -21.77
CA ARG A 94 3.46 -12.24 -20.75
C ARG A 94 3.11 -10.93 -20.06
N GLY A 95 4.01 -9.95 -20.10
CA GLY A 95 3.82 -8.70 -19.39
C GLY A 95 5.12 -8.03 -18.95
N THR A 96 4.96 -7.06 -18.06
CA THR A 96 6.06 -6.31 -17.45
C THR A 96 5.93 -6.33 -15.93
N ILE A 97 7.01 -6.64 -15.23
CA ILE A 97 7.09 -6.67 -13.77
C ILE A 97 8.08 -5.60 -13.30
N MET A 98 7.63 -4.71 -12.43
CA MET A 98 8.47 -3.74 -11.75
C MET A 98 9.02 -4.30 -10.43
N PHE A 99 10.29 -4.01 -10.14
CA PHE A 99 10.99 -4.45 -8.94
C PHE A 99 11.53 -3.25 -8.18
N MET A 100 11.14 -3.12 -6.90
CA MET A 100 11.46 -1.98 -6.05
C MET A 100 12.18 -2.42 -4.78
N SER A 101 13.39 -1.91 -4.56
CA SER A 101 14.18 -2.20 -3.37
C SER A 101 13.63 -1.50 -2.11
N GLY A 102 14.11 -1.94 -0.94
CA GLY A 102 13.71 -1.42 0.36
C GLY A 102 14.20 0.00 0.67
N GLY A 103 13.86 0.48 1.86
CA GLY A 103 14.20 1.83 2.31
C GLY A 103 13.74 2.91 1.32
N GLY A 104 14.64 3.83 0.98
CA GLY A 104 14.41 4.87 -0.02
C GLY A 104 14.50 4.40 -1.47
N GLY A 105 14.75 3.11 -1.72
CA GLY A 105 14.82 2.56 -3.08
C GLY A 105 16.10 2.92 -3.84
N THR A 106 17.17 3.31 -3.16
CA THR A 106 18.44 3.72 -3.78
C THR A 106 19.36 2.56 -4.18
N GLY A 107 19.10 1.37 -3.63
CA GLY A 107 19.76 0.14 -4.03
C GLY A 107 19.05 -0.55 -5.18
N ALA A 108 19.73 -1.48 -5.85
CA ALA A 108 19.11 -2.34 -6.85
C ALA A 108 18.38 -3.51 -6.17
N TRP A 109 17.20 -3.89 -6.69
CA TRP A 109 16.43 -5.00 -6.12
C TRP A 109 17.14 -6.36 -6.30
N ASP A 110 18.00 -6.47 -7.33
CA ASP A 110 18.74 -7.66 -7.70
C ASP A 110 20.08 -7.82 -6.95
N SER A 111 20.25 -7.18 -5.80
CA SER A 111 21.46 -7.30 -4.98
C SER A 111 21.54 -8.67 -4.30
N GLY A 112 21.98 -9.70 -5.01
CA GLY A 112 22.16 -11.05 -4.47
C GLY A 112 22.11 -12.15 -5.54
N ALA A 113 22.42 -13.39 -5.16
CA ALA A 113 22.29 -14.54 -6.05
C ALA A 113 20.82 -14.89 -6.33
N GLU A 114 20.02 -15.03 -5.27
CA GLU A 114 18.60 -15.42 -5.37
C GLU A 114 17.74 -14.41 -6.17
N PRO A 115 17.81 -13.08 -5.92
CA PRO A 115 17.08 -12.10 -6.73
C PRO A 115 17.45 -12.15 -8.22
N ARG A 116 18.74 -12.27 -8.55
CA ARG A 116 19.21 -12.38 -9.94
C ARG A 116 18.72 -13.66 -10.60
N ARG A 117 18.75 -14.78 -9.87
CA ARG A 117 18.23 -16.07 -10.35
C ARG A 117 16.76 -15.95 -10.75
N ILE A 118 15.91 -15.46 -9.85
CA ILE A 118 14.47 -15.39 -10.14
C ILE A 118 14.12 -14.36 -11.21
N LEU A 119 14.89 -13.27 -11.35
CA LEU A 119 14.74 -12.36 -12.49
C LEU A 119 15.03 -13.07 -13.81
N GLY A 120 16.09 -13.89 -13.87
CA GLY A 120 16.38 -14.73 -15.03
C GLY A 120 15.24 -15.69 -15.37
N GLU A 121 14.68 -16.37 -14.36
CA GLU A 121 13.56 -17.30 -14.53
C GLU A 121 12.28 -16.58 -15.03
N LEU A 122 11.96 -15.40 -14.50
CA LEU A 122 10.83 -14.59 -14.97
C LEU A 122 11.03 -14.08 -16.41
N ARG A 123 12.26 -13.71 -16.79
CA ARG A 123 12.61 -13.31 -18.17
C ARG A 123 12.45 -14.48 -19.13
N THR A 124 12.94 -15.67 -18.77
CA THR A 124 12.74 -16.91 -19.55
C THR A 124 11.27 -17.27 -19.68
N ALA A 125 10.46 -16.97 -18.66
CA ALA A 125 9.03 -17.18 -18.70
C ALA A 125 8.27 -16.17 -19.60
N GLY A 126 8.92 -15.14 -20.14
CA GLY A 126 8.29 -14.16 -21.04
C GLY A 126 7.95 -12.80 -20.41
N PHE A 127 8.42 -12.51 -19.19
CA PHE A 127 8.24 -11.20 -18.57
C PHE A 127 9.38 -10.24 -18.89
N ARG A 128 9.04 -9.00 -19.22
CA ARG A 128 9.96 -7.87 -19.12
C ARG A 128 10.16 -7.53 -17.65
N THR A 129 11.41 -7.37 -17.22
CA THR A 129 11.73 -6.94 -15.85
C THR A 129 12.23 -5.51 -15.86
N VAL A 130 11.70 -4.68 -14.96
CA VAL A 130 12.13 -3.28 -14.77
C VAL A 130 12.53 -3.08 -13.31
N ILE A 131 13.82 -2.87 -13.05
CA ILE A 131 14.32 -2.55 -11.72
C ILE A 131 14.36 -1.02 -11.58
N LEU A 132 13.74 -0.51 -10.51
CA LEU A 132 13.76 0.90 -10.17
C LEU A 132 14.87 1.17 -9.14
N GLN A 133 15.73 2.15 -9.43
CA GLN A 133 16.78 2.59 -8.52
C GLN A 133 16.83 4.12 -8.45
N TRP A 134 16.46 4.67 -7.30
CA TRP A 134 16.38 6.11 -7.05
C TRP A 134 17.75 6.72 -6.78
N ALA A 135 17.98 7.97 -7.20
CA ALA A 135 19.22 8.68 -6.92
C ALA A 135 19.28 9.18 -5.46
N GLY A 136 18.33 10.02 -5.05
CA GLY A 136 18.20 10.54 -3.68
C GLY A 136 17.21 9.79 -2.79
N GLY A 137 16.35 8.98 -3.41
CA GLY A 137 15.37 8.11 -2.75
C GLY A 137 13.95 8.65 -2.80
N TRP A 138 12.99 7.78 -3.09
CA TRP A 138 11.60 8.17 -3.35
C TRP A 138 10.91 8.85 -2.16
N LEU A 139 11.32 8.51 -0.93
CA LEU A 139 10.68 8.96 0.32
C LEU A 139 11.37 10.16 0.95
N THR A 140 12.39 10.75 0.32
CA THR A 140 13.15 11.86 0.90
C THR A 140 12.44 13.18 0.63
N SER A 141 12.07 13.89 1.69
CA SER A 141 11.52 15.25 1.61
C SER A 141 12.65 16.29 1.65
N PRO A 142 12.47 17.47 1.02
CA PRO A 142 13.36 18.60 1.22
C PRO A 142 13.51 18.93 2.72
N ARG A 143 14.69 19.43 3.12
CA ARG A 143 14.96 19.75 4.54
C ARG A 143 13.98 20.79 5.07
N GLY A 144 13.33 20.49 6.20
CA GLY A 144 12.32 21.37 6.81
C GLY A 144 10.92 21.30 6.17
N TRP A 145 10.72 20.45 5.15
CA TRP A 145 9.40 20.25 4.54
C TRP A 145 8.72 18.99 5.08
N HIS A 146 7.54 19.15 5.67
CA HIS A 146 6.81 18.07 6.33
C HIS A 146 5.82 17.37 5.38
N LEU A 147 6.31 16.88 4.23
CA LEU A 147 5.46 16.32 3.16
C LEU A 147 4.81 14.99 3.54
N GLY A 148 5.60 14.08 4.12
CA GLY A 148 5.19 12.73 4.45
C GLY A 148 5.18 11.77 3.25
N GLN A 149 5.27 10.48 3.56
CA GLN A 149 5.42 9.39 2.59
C GLN A 149 4.26 9.32 1.60
N GLY A 150 3.02 9.51 2.07
CA GLY A 150 1.85 9.50 1.19
C GLY A 150 1.89 10.55 0.07
N ARG A 151 2.52 11.72 0.26
CA ARG A 151 2.71 12.72 -0.81
C ARG A 151 3.92 12.42 -1.67
N LEU A 152 5.01 11.97 -1.05
CA LEU A 152 6.26 11.61 -1.74
C LEU A 152 6.10 10.37 -2.64
N ALA A 153 5.16 9.50 -2.32
CA ALA A 153 4.77 8.35 -3.13
C ALA A 153 4.21 8.73 -4.52
N CYS A 154 3.95 10.01 -4.80
CA CYS A 154 3.74 10.48 -6.16
C CYS A 154 4.90 10.10 -7.08
N ARG A 155 6.14 10.12 -6.58
CA ARG A 155 7.33 9.78 -7.37
C ARG A 155 7.26 8.37 -7.95
N PRO A 156 7.14 7.29 -7.14
CA PRO A 156 7.04 5.93 -7.67
C PRO A 156 5.76 5.70 -8.45
N ALA A 157 4.62 6.29 -8.07
CA ALA A 157 3.38 6.16 -8.83
C ALA A 157 3.50 6.76 -10.24
N THR A 158 4.14 7.93 -10.36
CA THR A 158 4.36 8.60 -11.64
C THR A 158 5.32 7.80 -12.52
N ALA A 159 6.41 7.29 -11.95
CA ALA A 159 7.33 6.41 -12.67
C ALA A 159 6.64 5.12 -13.15
N ALA A 160 5.83 4.47 -12.29
CA ALA A 160 5.07 3.28 -12.64
C ALA A 160 4.09 3.54 -13.79
N ARG A 161 3.39 4.68 -13.77
CA ARG A 161 2.51 5.08 -14.87
C ARG A 161 3.29 5.28 -16.17
N TRP A 162 4.43 5.96 -16.12
CA TRP A 162 5.28 6.15 -17.29
C TRP A 162 5.79 4.82 -17.85
N ILE A 163 6.21 3.87 -17.00
CA ILE A 163 6.62 2.52 -17.41
C ILE A 163 5.47 1.81 -18.12
N TYR A 164 4.24 1.91 -17.58
CA TYR A 164 3.06 1.32 -18.20
C TYR A 164 2.80 1.90 -19.60
N ASP A 165 2.87 3.22 -19.72
CA ASP A 165 2.58 3.94 -20.95
C ASP A 165 3.66 3.74 -22.03
N ASN A 166 4.95 3.68 -21.64
CA ASN A 166 6.08 3.76 -22.57
C ASN A 166 6.85 2.44 -22.75
N LEU A 167 6.96 1.61 -21.71
CA LEU A 167 7.75 0.37 -21.76
C LEU A 167 6.85 -0.87 -21.87
N HIS A 168 5.72 -0.88 -21.20
CA HIS A 168 4.70 -1.93 -21.34
C HIS A 168 3.81 -1.74 -22.57
N THR A 169 3.87 -0.56 -23.20
CA THR A 169 3.15 -0.17 -24.42
C THR A 169 1.62 -0.29 -24.31
N GLN A 170 1.07 -0.17 -23.09
CA GLN A 170 -0.37 -0.30 -22.79
C GLN A 170 -1.04 -1.52 -23.45
N SER A 171 -0.30 -2.62 -23.62
CA SER A 171 -0.84 -3.79 -24.29
C SER A 171 -1.92 -4.43 -23.42
N ALA A 172 -3.18 -4.24 -23.80
CA ALA A 172 -4.34 -4.84 -23.15
C ALA A 172 -4.38 -6.38 -23.23
N SER A 173 -3.37 -7.02 -23.85
CA SER A 173 -3.21 -8.47 -23.92
C SER A 173 -2.11 -9.00 -23.00
N THR A 174 -1.41 -8.14 -22.25
CA THR A 174 -0.32 -8.57 -21.34
C THR A 174 -0.46 -7.96 -19.95
N ALA A 175 0.14 -8.60 -18.95
CA ALA A 175 0.02 -8.18 -17.55
C ALA A 175 0.98 -7.02 -17.21
N PHE A 176 0.58 -6.17 -16.26
CA PHE A 176 1.47 -5.20 -15.64
C PHE A 176 1.47 -5.38 -14.12
N CYS A 177 2.63 -5.64 -13.53
CA CYS A 177 2.71 -6.07 -12.13
C CYS A 177 3.88 -5.39 -11.41
N ALA A 178 3.85 -5.46 -10.08
CA ALA A 178 4.90 -4.88 -9.26
C ALA A 178 5.24 -5.77 -8.05
N THR A 179 6.50 -5.80 -7.66
CA THR A 179 6.93 -6.32 -6.37
C THR A 179 7.92 -5.37 -5.72
N GLY A 180 7.92 -5.40 -4.40
CA GLY A 180 8.98 -4.76 -3.64
C GLY A 180 9.02 -5.29 -2.23
N THR A 181 10.14 -5.01 -1.57
CA THR A 181 10.38 -5.44 -0.19
C THR A 181 10.48 -4.23 0.72
N SER A 182 9.86 -4.27 1.90
CA SER A 182 9.95 -3.18 2.88
C SER A 182 9.51 -1.83 2.29
N GLY A 183 10.39 -0.83 2.21
CA GLY A 183 10.13 0.43 1.50
C GLY A 183 9.68 0.27 0.03
N GLY A 184 10.11 -0.78 -0.66
CA GLY A 184 9.63 -1.14 -2.00
C GLY A 184 8.19 -1.64 -2.01
N ALA A 185 7.80 -2.41 -1.00
CA ALA A 185 6.40 -2.79 -0.79
C ALA A 185 5.54 -1.54 -0.51
N ALA A 186 6.08 -0.55 0.20
CA ALA A 186 5.37 0.72 0.42
C ALA A 186 5.15 1.51 -0.87
N GLN A 187 6.15 1.56 -1.76
CA GLN A 187 5.97 2.15 -3.09
C GLN A 187 4.74 1.52 -3.80
N ALA A 188 4.69 0.20 -3.93
CA ALA A 188 3.56 -0.51 -4.53
C ALA A 188 2.22 -0.32 -3.77
N GLY A 189 2.27 -0.30 -2.44
CA GLY A 189 1.08 -0.05 -1.61
C GLY A 189 0.47 1.32 -1.89
N TYR A 190 1.28 2.38 -1.91
CA TYR A 190 0.78 3.73 -2.21
C TYR A 190 0.25 3.86 -3.63
N MET A 191 0.90 3.21 -4.61
CA MET A 191 0.44 3.17 -6.00
C MET A 191 -1.03 2.74 -6.09
N ILE A 192 -1.40 1.63 -5.43
CA ILE A 192 -2.76 1.09 -5.50
C ILE A 192 -3.74 1.83 -4.59
N ALA A 193 -3.32 2.29 -3.42
CA ALA A 193 -4.24 2.86 -2.43
C ALA A 193 -4.52 4.34 -2.65
N GLN A 194 -3.49 5.13 -3.00
CA GLN A 194 -3.59 6.59 -3.02
C GLN A 194 -3.44 7.21 -4.41
N TYR A 195 -2.94 6.47 -5.40
CA TYR A 195 -2.66 6.99 -6.74
C TYR A 195 -3.43 6.28 -7.86
N GLY A 196 -4.41 5.43 -7.52
CA GLY A 196 -5.33 4.82 -8.48
C GLY A 196 -4.69 3.80 -9.43
N LEU A 197 -3.45 3.35 -9.19
CA LEU A 197 -2.78 2.42 -10.10
C LEU A 197 -3.25 0.97 -9.96
N ALA A 198 -4.18 0.69 -9.04
CA ALA A 198 -4.95 -0.54 -9.08
C ALA A 198 -5.61 -0.71 -10.46
N ASP A 199 -5.94 0.37 -11.19
CA ASP A 199 -6.56 0.27 -12.51
C ASP A 199 -5.63 -0.18 -13.64
N ILE A 200 -4.32 -0.29 -13.41
CA ILE A 200 -3.38 -0.81 -14.40
C ILE A 200 -2.59 -2.02 -13.90
N LEU A 201 -2.47 -2.19 -12.58
CA LEU A 201 -1.73 -3.30 -11.98
C LEU A 201 -2.61 -4.56 -11.88
N SER A 202 -2.15 -5.65 -12.49
CA SER A 202 -2.76 -6.98 -12.35
C SER A 202 -2.45 -7.61 -11.00
N ALA A 203 -1.20 -7.52 -10.56
CA ALA A 203 -0.73 -8.10 -9.31
C ALA A 203 0.33 -7.23 -8.65
N VAL A 204 0.26 -7.15 -7.31
CA VAL A 204 1.33 -6.60 -6.48
C VAL A 204 1.74 -7.61 -5.41
N VAL A 205 3.05 -7.82 -5.26
CA VAL A 205 3.63 -8.63 -4.18
C VAL A 205 4.35 -7.71 -3.20
N LEU A 206 3.86 -7.69 -1.97
CA LEU A 206 4.30 -6.82 -0.89
C LEU A 206 5.10 -7.67 0.11
N ALA A 207 6.42 -7.74 -0.08
CA ALA A 207 7.29 -8.54 0.77
C ALA A 207 7.78 -7.74 1.99
N GLY A 208 7.78 -8.34 3.17
CA GLY A 208 8.32 -7.72 4.41
C GLY A 208 7.69 -6.36 4.75
N GLY A 209 6.46 -6.10 4.31
CA GLY A 209 5.86 -4.76 4.38
C GLY A 209 4.46 -4.69 3.77
N PRO A 210 3.92 -3.48 3.54
CA PRO A 210 4.60 -2.18 3.62
C PRO A 210 4.79 -1.63 5.06
N PRO A 211 5.95 -1.02 5.39
CA PRO A 211 6.22 -0.52 6.75
C PRO A 211 5.56 0.84 7.08
N MET A 212 4.72 1.41 6.21
CA MET A 212 4.12 2.74 6.38
C MET A 212 2.58 2.73 6.44
N SER A 213 1.98 1.62 6.87
CA SER A 213 0.52 1.46 6.95
C SER A 213 -0.14 2.40 7.95
N ARG A 214 0.42 2.51 9.15
CA ARG A 214 0.01 3.38 10.25
C ARG A 214 1.24 3.96 10.93
N ILE A 215 1.75 5.01 10.32
CA ILE A 215 2.95 5.73 10.78
C ILE A 215 2.71 6.32 12.18
N ASP A 216 1.49 6.77 12.46
CA ASP A 216 1.14 7.31 13.78
C ASP A 216 1.25 6.26 14.89
N LEU A 217 0.83 5.02 14.63
CA LEU A 217 1.02 3.91 15.56
C LEU A 217 2.50 3.54 15.69
N GLY A 218 3.23 3.54 14.58
CA GLY A 218 4.64 3.17 14.57
C GLY A 218 5.54 4.15 15.33
N CYS A 219 5.27 5.45 15.20
CA CYS A 219 6.09 6.52 15.77
C CYS A 219 5.70 6.91 17.20
N LEU A 220 4.42 6.91 17.57
CA LEU A 220 3.98 7.48 18.85
C LEU A 220 3.97 6.48 20.01
N LYS A 221 3.99 5.17 19.71
CA LYS A 221 4.18 4.07 20.68
C LYS A 221 3.35 4.15 21.97
N TYR A 222 2.11 4.63 21.87
CA TYR A 222 1.32 5.04 23.04
C TYR A 222 0.41 3.95 23.61
N ASP A 223 0.30 2.81 22.95
CA ASP A 223 -0.58 1.72 23.35
C ASP A 223 0.08 0.39 23.02
N LEU A 224 0.27 -0.43 24.06
CA LEU A 224 0.94 -1.73 24.00
C LEU A 224 0.23 -2.70 23.05
N ILE A 225 -1.08 -2.54 22.81
CA ILE A 225 -1.77 -3.37 21.81
C ILE A 225 -1.21 -3.15 20.40
N ASN A 226 -0.61 -1.99 20.16
CA ASN A 226 -0.02 -1.61 18.88
C ASN A 226 1.48 -1.90 18.81
N GLN A 227 2.07 -2.55 19.83
CA GLN A 227 3.51 -2.87 19.85
C GLN A 227 4.02 -3.54 18.56
N PRO A 228 3.29 -4.48 17.92
CA PRO A 228 3.74 -5.08 16.66
C PRO A 228 3.94 -4.08 15.51
N HIS A 229 3.40 -2.86 15.62
CA HIS A 229 3.49 -1.80 14.60
C HIS A 229 4.63 -0.81 14.86
N TRP A 230 5.25 -0.84 16.05
CA TRP A 230 6.22 0.16 16.50
C TRP A 230 7.52 0.10 15.71
N TYR A 231 8.09 1.27 15.41
CA TYR A 231 9.44 1.38 14.88
C TYR A 231 10.43 1.27 16.04
N GLU A 232 10.77 0.04 16.44
CA GLU A 232 11.63 -0.21 17.60
C GLU A 232 13.09 0.16 17.36
N ASP A 233 13.57 0.05 16.13
CA ASP A 233 14.90 0.51 15.77
C ASP A 233 14.89 1.97 15.28
N ASP A 234 15.94 2.70 15.67
CA ASP A 234 16.20 4.06 15.21
C ASP A 234 16.24 4.19 13.68
N GLY A 235 16.64 3.14 12.95
CA GLY A 235 16.76 3.16 11.49
C GLY A 235 15.41 3.30 10.80
N SER A 236 14.41 2.54 11.24
CA SER A 236 13.02 2.62 10.76
C SER A 236 12.41 3.98 11.07
N ALA A 237 12.55 4.46 12.31
CA ALA A 237 12.04 5.77 12.72
C ALA A 237 12.71 6.92 11.93
N ARG A 238 14.03 6.87 11.73
CA ARG A 238 14.77 7.85 10.91
C ARG A 238 14.37 7.79 9.44
N THR A 239 14.00 6.63 8.91
CA THR A 239 13.48 6.50 7.55
C THR A 239 12.14 7.23 7.42
N ILE A 240 11.28 7.16 8.44
CA ILE A 240 10.05 7.95 8.47
C ILE A 240 10.35 9.44 8.55
N ASP A 241 11.29 9.83 9.40
CA ASP A 241 11.68 11.23 9.62
C ASP A 241 12.20 11.92 8.35
N ARG A 242 12.90 11.19 7.47
CA ARG A 242 13.33 11.70 6.16
C ARG A 242 12.16 12.13 5.27
N GLY A 243 11.02 11.44 5.37
CA GLY A 243 9.79 11.85 4.66
C GLY A 243 9.18 13.13 5.20
N PHE A 244 9.61 13.58 6.37
CA PHE A 244 9.25 14.87 6.96
C PHE A 244 10.41 15.87 6.94
N GLY A 245 11.47 15.61 6.18
CA GLY A 245 12.57 16.57 5.99
C GLY A 245 13.56 16.62 7.15
N TYR A 246 13.59 15.60 8.01
CA TYR A 246 14.52 15.46 9.13
C TYR A 246 15.59 14.41 8.80
N PHE A 247 16.86 14.83 8.80
CA PHE A 247 18.03 14.01 8.45
C PHE A 247 18.84 13.58 9.69
N GLY A 248 18.13 13.28 10.78
CA GLY A 248 18.68 12.97 12.09
C GLY A 248 17.55 12.59 13.03
N ILE A 249 17.53 13.16 14.24
CA ILE A 249 16.38 13.01 15.14
C ILE A 249 15.23 13.86 14.57
N GLY A 250 14.14 13.20 14.21
CA GLY A 250 12.91 13.85 13.79
C GLY A 250 11.74 13.49 14.69
N PRO A 251 10.52 13.87 14.27
CA PRO A 251 9.30 13.69 15.06
C PRO A 251 8.98 12.21 15.34
N CYS A 252 9.34 11.28 14.46
CA CYS A 252 9.12 9.85 14.67
C CYS A 252 10.10 9.30 15.70
N THR A 253 11.40 9.58 15.53
CA THR A 253 12.44 9.17 16.49
C THR A 253 12.17 9.72 17.88
N SER A 254 11.64 10.94 17.98
CA SER A 254 11.29 11.59 19.25
C SER A 254 9.88 11.31 19.78
N SER A 255 9.11 10.43 19.11
CA SER A 255 7.69 10.15 19.48
C SER A 255 6.85 11.43 19.65
N ASN A 256 7.07 12.43 18.79
CA ASN A 256 6.47 13.75 18.89
C ASN A 256 4.98 13.73 18.52
N TRP A 257 4.13 13.85 19.53
CA TRP A 257 2.67 13.90 19.41
C TRP A 257 2.14 15.04 18.55
N GLY A 258 2.87 16.15 18.44
CA GLY A 258 2.52 17.26 17.54
C GLY A 258 2.46 16.85 16.06
N PHE A 259 3.09 15.73 15.69
CA PHE A 259 3.06 15.18 14.33
C PHE A 259 1.97 14.15 14.10
N ARG A 260 1.15 13.79 15.09
CA ARG A 260 0.14 12.72 14.97
C ARG A 260 -0.71 12.85 13.70
N LYS A 261 -1.27 14.03 13.45
CA LYS A 261 -2.10 14.28 12.25
C LYS A 261 -1.28 14.13 10.96
N ARG A 262 -0.02 14.57 10.95
CA ARG A 262 0.87 14.44 9.78
C ARG A 262 1.24 12.99 9.50
N PHE A 263 1.50 12.21 10.54
CA PHE A 263 1.72 10.77 10.41
C PHE A 263 0.49 10.07 9.86
N GLN A 264 -0.69 10.43 10.33
CA GLN A 264 -1.96 9.91 9.81
C GLN A 264 -2.18 10.25 8.34
N GLU A 265 -2.00 11.52 7.95
CA GLU A 265 -2.10 11.96 6.55
C GLU A 265 -1.08 11.29 5.62
N ALA A 266 0.10 10.98 6.16
CA ALA A 266 1.18 10.32 5.44
C ALA A 266 1.02 8.81 5.38
N SER A 267 0.14 8.20 6.18
CA SER A 267 -0.02 6.75 6.31
C SER A 267 -0.76 6.14 5.13
N LEU A 268 -0.33 4.94 4.72
CA LEU A 268 -0.94 4.19 3.63
C LEU A 268 -2.37 3.72 3.97
N ALA A 269 -2.58 3.24 5.19
CA ALA A 269 -3.81 2.60 5.65
C ALA A 269 -4.60 3.46 6.66
N TYR A 270 -4.60 4.79 6.47
CA TYR A 270 -5.39 5.73 7.29
C TYR A 270 -6.38 6.53 6.43
N GLY A 271 -7.63 6.64 6.89
CA GLY A 271 -8.70 7.35 6.20
C GLY A 271 -9.51 6.48 5.22
N ASN A 272 -10.18 7.14 4.27
CA ASN A 272 -11.14 6.52 3.34
C ASN A 272 -10.60 6.44 1.91
N TRP A 273 -9.34 6.06 1.74
CA TRP A 273 -8.77 5.79 0.41
C TRP A 273 -9.41 4.56 -0.26
N GLN A 274 -9.04 4.31 -1.52
CA GLN A 274 -9.48 3.12 -2.24
C GLN A 274 -8.75 1.89 -1.69
N TYR A 275 -9.51 0.96 -1.11
CA TYR A 275 -9.00 -0.29 -0.52
C TYR A 275 -9.70 -1.53 -1.06
N ASN A 276 -10.66 -1.37 -1.97
CA ASN A 276 -11.27 -2.45 -2.71
C ASN A 276 -10.73 -2.46 -4.13
N TYR A 277 -10.05 -3.56 -4.50
CA TYR A 277 -9.43 -3.72 -5.81
C TYR A 277 -10.02 -4.96 -6.50
N PRO A 278 -11.12 -4.83 -7.27
CA PRO A 278 -11.86 -5.97 -7.79
C PRO A 278 -11.06 -6.81 -8.79
N ARG A 279 -10.01 -6.25 -9.40
CA ARG A 279 -9.23 -6.87 -10.48
C ARG A 279 -7.72 -6.81 -10.24
N THR A 280 -7.27 -6.55 -9.02
CA THR A 280 -5.83 -6.47 -8.70
C THR A 280 -5.53 -7.41 -7.56
N MET A 281 -4.68 -8.41 -7.83
CA MET A 281 -4.15 -9.29 -6.80
C MET A 281 -3.22 -8.50 -5.89
N VAL A 282 -3.45 -8.55 -4.58
CA VAL A 282 -2.54 -8.02 -3.56
C VAL A 282 -2.07 -9.17 -2.71
N TRP A 283 -0.79 -9.50 -2.83
CA TRP A 283 -0.18 -10.61 -2.13
C TRP A 283 0.81 -10.12 -1.08
N PHE A 284 0.58 -10.44 0.18
CA PHE A 284 1.50 -10.15 1.28
C PHE A 284 2.41 -11.34 1.53
N LEU A 285 3.71 -11.09 1.66
CA LEU A 285 4.70 -12.14 1.90
C LEU A 285 5.59 -11.72 3.05
N PHE A 286 5.54 -12.48 4.14
CA PHE A 286 6.38 -12.24 5.31
C PHE A 286 7.33 -13.40 5.53
N GLY A 287 8.57 -13.11 5.90
CA GLY A 287 9.49 -14.13 6.36
C GLY A 287 9.18 -14.53 7.81
N ASP A 288 9.28 -15.81 8.15
CA ASP A 288 9.10 -16.29 9.52
C ASP A 288 10.20 -15.80 10.49
N GLN A 289 11.33 -15.31 9.98
CA GLN A 289 12.41 -14.66 10.71
C GLN A 289 12.35 -13.13 10.63
N ASP A 290 11.35 -12.56 9.94
CA ASP A 290 11.13 -11.11 9.95
C ASP A 290 10.62 -10.69 11.34
N ARG A 291 11.39 -9.84 12.01
CA ARG A 291 11.10 -9.27 13.34
C ARG A 291 10.94 -7.76 13.29
N THR A 292 10.92 -7.18 12.09
CA THR A 292 10.80 -5.73 11.91
C THR A 292 9.36 -5.27 12.04
N ALA A 293 9.17 -3.96 12.17
CA ALA A 293 7.85 -3.32 12.10
C ALA A 293 7.13 -3.58 10.76
N GLY A 294 7.84 -4.00 9.71
CA GLY A 294 7.29 -4.29 8.40
C GLY A 294 6.19 -5.35 8.44
N VAL A 295 6.31 -6.36 9.31
CA VAL A 295 5.29 -7.42 9.46
C VAL A 295 4.00 -6.85 10.03
N GLY A 296 4.05 -6.20 11.20
CA GLY A 296 2.85 -5.65 11.82
C GLY A 296 2.20 -4.56 10.98
N GLN A 297 2.99 -3.66 10.40
CA GLN A 297 2.50 -2.63 9.48
C GLN A 297 1.87 -3.25 8.22
N GLY A 298 2.50 -4.25 7.62
CA GLY A 298 1.95 -4.95 6.45
C GLY A 298 0.64 -5.67 6.77
N LEU A 299 0.56 -6.37 7.92
CA LEU A 299 -0.67 -7.01 8.41
C LEU A 299 -1.81 -6.01 8.61
N PHE A 300 -1.50 -4.80 9.09
CA PHE A 300 -2.50 -3.74 9.22
C PHE A 300 -3.13 -3.39 7.86
N PHE A 301 -2.29 -3.24 6.81
CA PHE A 301 -2.80 -2.95 5.48
C PHE A 301 -3.57 -4.15 4.90
N HIS A 302 -3.08 -5.37 5.07
CA HIS A 302 -3.80 -6.58 4.68
C HIS A 302 -5.21 -6.63 5.31
N GLN A 303 -5.33 -6.43 6.62
CA GLN A 303 -6.62 -6.39 7.32
C GLN A 303 -7.51 -5.26 6.82
N ARG A 304 -6.94 -4.10 6.48
CA ARG A 304 -7.69 -3.00 5.89
C ARG A 304 -8.31 -3.38 4.55
N LEU A 305 -7.59 -4.08 3.68
CA LEU A 305 -8.12 -4.51 2.38
C LEU A 305 -9.23 -5.56 2.54
N LEU A 306 -9.08 -6.50 3.48
CA LEU A 306 -10.12 -7.49 3.78
C LEU A 306 -11.39 -6.82 4.33
N ALA A 307 -11.25 -5.87 5.26
CA ALA A 307 -12.38 -5.16 5.86
C ALA A 307 -13.16 -4.32 4.83
N GLU A 308 -12.51 -3.91 3.74
CA GLU A 308 -13.12 -3.13 2.65
C GLU A 308 -13.64 -4.02 1.51
N GLY A 309 -13.57 -5.35 1.69
CA GLY A 309 -14.14 -6.33 0.77
C GLY A 309 -13.33 -6.52 -0.52
N SER A 310 -12.03 -6.24 -0.50
CA SER A 310 -11.17 -6.52 -1.66
C SER A 310 -11.08 -8.04 -1.91
N PRO A 311 -11.45 -8.56 -3.09
CA PRO A 311 -11.63 -10.00 -3.29
C PRO A 311 -10.32 -10.77 -3.52
N LEU A 312 -9.28 -10.10 -4.00
CA LEU A 312 -8.03 -10.71 -4.44
C LEU A 312 -6.89 -10.35 -3.49
N VAL A 313 -7.06 -10.68 -2.21
CA VAL A 313 -6.04 -10.46 -1.17
C VAL A 313 -5.55 -11.82 -0.67
N ARG A 314 -4.23 -12.01 -0.63
CA ARG A 314 -3.58 -13.24 -0.17
C ARG A 314 -2.41 -12.90 0.76
N LEU A 315 -2.05 -13.85 1.61
CA LEU A 315 -0.94 -13.73 2.54
C LEU A 315 -0.21 -15.06 2.69
N ASN A 316 1.12 -15.02 2.70
CA ASN A 316 1.96 -16.14 3.11
C ASN A 316 3.00 -15.71 4.14
N VAL A 317 3.28 -16.62 5.07
CA VAL A 317 4.48 -16.60 5.89
C VAL A 317 5.40 -17.68 5.34
N VAL A 318 6.64 -17.32 5.00
CA VAL A 318 7.61 -18.21 4.34
C VAL A 318 8.67 -18.64 5.36
N PRO A 319 8.93 -19.95 5.52
CA PRO A 319 9.92 -20.45 6.46
C PRO A 319 11.35 -20.05 6.07
N ASN A 320 12.25 -20.01 7.05
CA ASN A 320 13.68 -19.68 6.90
C ASN A 320 13.95 -18.37 6.16
N THR A 321 13.00 -17.44 6.19
CA THR A 321 13.02 -16.25 5.34
C THR A 321 13.16 -15.01 6.22
N PRO A 322 14.18 -14.16 6.00
CA PRO A 322 14.37 -12.92 6.77
C PRO A 322 13.46 -11.80 6.24
N HIS A 323 13.62 -10.59 6.79
CA HIS A 323 12.91 -9.39 6.33
C HIS A 323 13.04 -9.13 4.82
N ASN A 324 14.26 -9.25 4.30
CA ASN A 324 14.52 -9.17 2.87
C ASN A 324 14.17 -10.51 2.22
N ALA A 325 12.88 -10.79 2.01
CA ALA A 325 12.44 -12.13 1.59
C ALA A 325 13.13 -12.66 0.33
N GLN A 326 13.46 -11.78 -0.62
CA GLN A 326 14.18 -12.15 -1.84
C GLN A 326 15.63 -12.60 -1.60
N SER A 327 16.21 -12.40 -0.41
CA SER A 327 17.59 -12.82 -0.11
C SER A 327 17.72 -14.28 0.31
N SER A 328 16.62 -14.94 0.67
CA SER A 328 16.58 -16.38 0.95
C SER A 328 16.03 -17.17 -0.25
N PRO A 329 16.46 -18.42 -0.48
CA PRO A 329 15.91 -19.26 -1.53
C PRO A 329 14.38 -19.42 -1.46
N GLU A 330 13.83 -19.68 -0.27
CA GLU A 330 12.40 -19.90 -0.05
C GLU A 330 11.59 -18.65 -0.37
N GLY A 331 11.97 -17.50 0.20
CA GLY A 331 11.30 -16.23 -0.08
C GLY A 331 11.41 -15.80 -1.55
N ALA A 332 12.57 -15.96 -2.19
CA ALA A 332 12.74 -15.70 -3.61
C ALA A 332 11.86 -16.61 -4.48
N ASN A 333 11.84 -17.92 -4.19
CA ASN A 333 10.98 -18.87 -4.90
C ASN A 333 9.50 -18.51 -4.76
N MET A 334 9.06 -18.14 -3.57
CA MET A 334 7.67 -17.72 -3.37
C MET A 334 7.34 -16.44 -4.16
N ILE A 335 8.21 -15.42 -4.16
CA ILE A 335 8.01 -14.21 -4.98
C ILE A 335 7.90 -14.57 -6.47
N ARG A 336 8.80 -15.43 -6.96
CA ARG A 336 8.77 -15.92 -8.34
C ARG A 336 7.47 -16.64 -8.65
N ASP A 337 7.07 -17.59 -7.83
CA ASP A 337 5.91 -18.44 -8.08
C ASP A 337 4.62 -17.61 -8.08
N ILE A 338 4.49 -16.65 -7.17
CA ILE A 338 3.37 -15.71 -7.20
C ILE A 338 3.39 -14.90 -8.49
N MET A 339 4.54 -14.37 -8.91
CA MET A 339 4.63 -13.62 -10.16
C MET A 339 4.33 -14.46 -11.40
N LEU A 340 4.78 -15.71 -11.45
CA LEU A 340 4.48 -16.63 -12.54
C LEU A 340 2.98 -16.97 -12.61
N ASN A 341 2.26 -16.99 -11.49
CA ASN A 341 0.85 -17.41 -11.46
C ASN A 341 -0.13 -16.23 -11.53
N GLU A 342 0.17 -15.14 -10.82
CA GLU A 342 -0.76 -14.03 -10.63
C GLU A 342 -0.44 -12.81 -11.49
N CYS A 343 0.77 -12.70 -12.05
CA CYS A 343 1.05 -11.69 -13.06
C CYS A 343 0.48 -12.11 -14.42
N ARG A 344 -0.84 -12.01 -14.53
CA ARG A 344 -1.63 -12.38 -15.71
C ARG A 344 -2.58 -11.25 -16.09
N LEU A 345 -3.21 -11.39 -17.27
CA LEU A 345 -4.17 -10.40 -17.74
C LEU A 345 -5.38 -10.32 -16.79
N ARG A 346 -5.92 -9.11 -16.63
CA ARG A 346 -6.96 -8.74 -15.65
C ARG A 346 -8.38 -9.08 -16.07
#